data_AF-A0AAW2JNN7-F1
#
_entry.id   AF-A0AAW2JNN7-F1
#
_cell.length_a   1.000
_cell.length_b   1.000
_cell.length_c   1.000
_cell.angle_alpha   90.00
_cell.angle_beta   90.00
_cell.angle_gamma   90.00
#
_symmetry.space_group_name_H-M   'P 1'
#
loop_
_entity.id
_entity.type
_entity.pdbx_description
1 polymer ?
#
loop_
_entity_poly.entity_id
_entity_poly.type
_entity_poly.pdbx_seq_one_letter_code
_entity_poly.pdbx_strand_id
1 'polypeptide(L)'
;MRHGIKLSKKQCPKTDEELKKMLDIPYASTIRSIQYAVKCTRPDVAYTSSLTSRYQACTGEAHWSAVNTILKYLRRTKDMFLIYDSGELILKGYSDANFQLDNDDAKSQLSFVFKLNGGTVSWKCSK
;
A
#
# COMPACT_ATOMS: atom_id res chain seq x y z
N MET A 1 11.14 1.15 8.05
CA MET A 1 9.74 1.56 8.23
C MET A 1 9.39 1.35 9.70
N ARG A 2 8.65 2.25 10.36
CA ARG A 2 8.14 1.94 11.70
C ARG A 2 7.18 0.75 11.56
N HIS A 3 7.52 -0.40 12.12
CA HIS A 3 6.62 -1.55 12.18
C HIS A 3 5.48 -1.19 13.15
N GLY A 4 4.23 -1.49 12.78
CA GLY A 4 3.07 -1.34 13.68
C GLY A 4 2.29 -0.02 13.60
N ILE A 5 2.38 0.77 12.53
CA ILE A 5 1.44 1.90 12.34
C ILE A 5 0.05 1.32 12.05
N LYS A 6 -0.86 1.40 13.03
CA LYS A 6 -2.28 1.05 12.88
C LYS A 6 -3.05 2.30 12.45
N LEU A 7 -3.63 2.25 11.25
CA LEU A 7 -4.57 3.26 10.78
C LEU A 7 -6.00 2.84 11.15
N SER A 8 -6.87 3.81 11.39
CA SER A 8 -8.28 3.57 11.72
C SER A 8 -9.14 4.78 11.37
N LYS A 9 -10.43 4.54 11.09
CA LYS A 9 -11.44 5.60 10.92
C LYS A 9 -11.54 6.55 12.12
N LYS A 10 -11.07 6.15 13.32
CA LYS A 10 -11.00 7.04 14.49
C LYS A 10 -10.08 8.25 14.29
N GLN A 11 -9.14 8.17 13.34
CA GLN A 11 -8.18 9.21 12.98
C GLN A 11 -8.67 10.14 11.88
N CYS A 12 -9.94 10.00 11.47
CA CYS A 12 -10.58 10.94 10.58
C CYS A 12 -10.70 12.34 11.21
N PRO A 13 -10.68 13.40 10.40
CA PRO A 13 -10.87 14.76 10.86
C PRO A 13 -12.25 14.87 11.54
N LYS A 14 -12.30 15.54 12.70
CA LYS A 14 -13.53 15.72 13.48
C LYS A 14 -13.99 17.17 13.52
N THR A 15 -13.06 18.09 13.30
CA THR A 15 -13.31 19.53 13.32
C THR A 15 -13.28 20.12 11.91
N ASP A 16 -14.03 21.19 11.69
CA ASP A 16 -14.07 21.88 10.39
C ASP A 16 -12.70 22.44 10.00
N GLU A 17 -11.86 22.79 10.97
CA GLU A 17 -10.48 23.25 10.72
C GLU A 17 -9.60 22.13 10.17
N GLU A 18 -9.64 20.94 10.77
CA GLU A 18 -8.93 19.77 10.26
C GLU A 18 -9.43 19.36 8.89
N LEU A 19 -10.75 19.41 8.68
CA LEU A 19 -11.37 19.08 7.39
C LEU A 19 -10.89 20.04 6.31
N LYS A 20 -10.89 21.35 6.56
CA LYS A 20 -10.32 22.36 5.65
C LYS A 20 -8.84 22.12 5.34
N LYS A 21 -8.02 21.79 6.36
CA LYS A 21 -6.60 21.47 6.14
C LYS A 21 -6.40 20.24 5.25
N MET A 22 -7.26 19.23 5.38
CA MET A 22 -7.15 17.99 4.60
C MET A 22 -7.72 18.12 3.17
N LEU A 23 -8.61 19.08 2.91
CA LEU A 23 -9.20 19.31 1.58
C LEU A 23 -8.15 19.74 0.53
N ASP A 24 -7.15 20.53 0.94
CA ASP A 24 -6.08 20.99 0.04
C ASP A 24 -5.05 19.89 -0.27
N ILE A 25 -5.09 18.76 0.44
CA ILE A 25 -4.12 17.68 0.26
C ILE A 25 -4.55 16.76 -0.89
N PRO A 26 -3.69 16.52 -1.90
CA PRO A 26 -4.00 15.67 -3.04
C PRO A 26 -3.91 14.17 -2.70
N TYR A 27 -4.65 13.71 -1.68
CA TYR A 27 -4.57 12.35 -1.16
C TYR A 27 -4.92 11.29 -2.21
N ALA A 28 -6.09 11.42 -2.84
CA ALA A 28 -6.58 10.47 -3.83
C ALA A 28 -5.65 10.38 -5.06
N SER A 29 -5.13 11.53 -5.50
CA SER A 29 -4.16 11.58 -6.61
C SER A 29 -2.87 10.84 -6.25
N THR A 30 -2.32 11.13 -5.06
CA THR A 30 -1.09 10.50 -4.57
C THR A 30 -1.24 8.98 -4.43
N ILE A 31 -2.37 8.52 -3.86
CA ILE A 31 -2.66 7.08 -3.74
C ILE A 31 -2.71 6.40 -5.10
N ARG A 32 -3.35 7.02 -6.10
CA ARG A 32 -3.40 6.46 -7.47
C ARG A 32 -2.01 6.37 -8.09
N SER A 33 -1.15 7.38 -7.92
CA SER A 33 0.24 7.34 -8.38
C SER A 33 1.04 6.23 -7.70
N ILE A 34 0.84 6.02 -6.39
CA ILE A 34 1.47 4.91 -5.66
C ILE A 34 0.95 3.56 -6.18
N GLN A 35 -0.35 3.43 -6.40
CA GLN A 35 -0.95 2.20 -6.93
C GLN A 35 -0.44 1.89 -8.35
N TYR A 36 -0.17 2.90 -9.16
CA TYR A 36 0.47 2.71 -10.46
C TYR A 36 1.88 2.11 -10.30
N ALA A 37 2.72 2.71 -9.45
CA ALA A 37 4.05 2.16 -9.16
C ALA A 37 3.98 0.72 -8.60
N VAL A 38 3.01 0.46 -7.72
CA VAL A 38 2.74 -0.88 -7.18
C VAL A 38 2.38 -1.85 -8.29
N LYS A 39 1.55 -1.51 -9.27
CA LYS A 39 1.17 -2.43 -10.35
C LYS A 39 2.31 -2.71 -11.33
N CYS A 40 3.20 -1.74 -11.54
CA CYS A 40 4.25 -1.85 -12.54
C CYS A 40 5.51 -2.53 -11.99
N THR A 41 6.06 -2.05 -10.88
CA THR A 41 7.42 -2.43 -10.46
C THR A 41 7.62 -2.57 -8.95
N ARG A 42 6.64 -2.19 -8.12
CA ARG A 42 6.80 -2.09 -6.66
C ARG A 42 5.85 -3.00 -5.85
N PRO A 43 6.00 -4.34 -5.96
CA PRO A 43 5.21 -5.29 -5.18
C PRO A 43 5.39 -5.15 -3.66
N ASP A 44 6.56 -4.69 -3.23
CA ASP A 44 6.95 -4.46 -1.84
C ASP A 44 6.06 -3.43 -1.11
N VAL A 45 5.45 -2.50 -1.84
CA VAL A 45 4.58 -1.45 -1.27
C VAL A 45 3.09 -1.83 -1.32
N ALA A 46 2.73 -2.94 -1.98
CA ALA A 46 1.34 -3.31 -2.28
C ALA A 46 0.43 -3.34 -1.04
N TYR A 47 0.91 -3.93 0.06
CA TYR A 47 0.18 -3.99 1.32
C TYR A 47 -0.12 -2.60 1.89
N THR A 48 0.92 -1.76 2.02
CA THR A 48 0.78 -0.41 2.60
C THR A 48 -0.09 0.50 1.74
N SER A 49 0.00 0.38 0.41
CA SER A 49 -0.87 1.11 -0.52
C SER A 49 -2.33 0.69 -0.34
N SER A 50 -2.61 -0.62 -0.29
CA SER A 50 -3.95 -1.19 -0.06
C SER A 50 -4.55 -0.77 1.29
N LEU A 51 -3.73 -0.64 2.33
CA LEU A 51 -4.16 -0.13 3.64
C LEU A 51 -4.54 1.36 3.55
N THR A 52 -3.66 2.20 3.00
CA THR A 52 -3.92 3.65 2.90
C THR A 52 -5.08 4.03 1.98
N SER A 53 -5.35 3.24 0.93
CA SER A 53 -6.47 3.52 0.02
C SER A 53 -7.85 3.40 0.68
N ARG A 54 -7.98 2.66 1.80
CA ARG A 54 -9.25 2.48 2.53
C ARG A 54 -9.79 3.79 3.11
N TYR A 55 -8.90 4.74 3.38
CA TYR A 55 -9.21 5.99 4.06
C TYR A 55 -9.36 7.17 3.11
N GLN A 56 -9.51 6.95 1.80
CA GLN A 56 -9.66 8.01 0.81
C GLN A 56 -10.92 8.87 1.02
N ALA A 57 -11.98 8.28 1.58
CA ALA A 57 -13.21 9.02 1.94
C ALA A 57 -13.06 9.85 3.22
N CYS A 58 -11.99 9.62 4.00
CA CYS A 58 -11.88 10.10 5.37
C CYS A 58 -10.40 10.33 5.72
N THR A 59 -9.84 11.36 5.11
CA THR A 59 -8.40 11.65 5.15
C THR A 59 -8.08 12.47 6.39
N GLY A 60 -7.26 11.93 7.29
CA GLY A 60 -6.71 12.66 8.44
C GLY A 60 -5.19 12.80 8.35
N GLU A 61 -4.60 13.61 9.22
CA GLU A 61 -3.15 13.85 9.22
C GLU A 61 -2.33 12.57 9.39
N ALA A 62 -2.81 11.64 10.22
CA ALA A 62 -2.18 10.33 10.40
C ALA A 62 -2.15 9.52 9.09
N HIS A 63 -3.25 9.55 8.32
CA HIS A 63 -3.33 8.90 7.01
C HIS A 63 -2.35 9.55 6.02
N TRP A 64 -2.27 10.88 5.99
CA TRP A 64 -1.32 11.60 5.14
C TRP A 64 0.14 11.32 5.52
N SER A 65 0.46 11.26 6.80
CA SER A 65 1.80 10.91 7.29
C SER A 65 2.22 9.50 6.86
N ALA A 66 1.28 8.55 6.85
CA ALA A 66 1.51 7.20 6.34
C ALA A 66 1.83 7.22 4.84
N VAL A 67 1.07 7.95 4.03
CA VAL A 67 1.33 8.13 2.59
C VAL A 67 2.69 8.78 2.34
N ASN A 68 3.04 9.82 3.09
CA ASN A 68 4.36 10.45 3.00
C ASN A 68 5.50 9.48 3.37
N THR A 69 5.25 8.56 4.29
CA THR A 69 6.23 7.51 4.63
C THR A 69 6.44 6.54 3.46
N ILE A 70 5.36 6.18 2.74
CA ILE A 70 5.45 5.38 1.51
C ILE A 70 6.27 6.13 0.45
N LEU A 71 5.98 7.41 0.21
CA LEU A 71 6.74 8.21 -0.76
C LEU A 71 8.22 8.34 -0.39
N LYS A 72 8.54 8.56 0.90
CA LYS A 72 9.92 8.58 1.39
C LYS A 72 10.63 7.26 1.15
N TYR A 73 9.93 6.14 1.30
CA TYR A 73 10.48 4.82 1.01
C TYR A 73 10.72 4.63 -0.49
N LEU A 74 9.73 4.92 -1.34
CA LEU A 74 9.87 4.87 -2.80
C LEU A 74 11.05 5.71 -3.30
N ARG A 75 11.23 6.92 -2.74
CA ARG A 75 12.35 7.80 -3.08
C ARG A 75 13.71 7.21 -2.69
N ARG A 76 13.79 6.53 -1.54
CA ARG A 76 15.03 5.90 -1.07
C ARG A 76 15.40 4.64 -1.86
N THR A 77 14.41 3.95 -2.42
CA THR A 77 14.60 2.71 -3.18
C THR A 77 14.26 2.89 -4.66
N LYS A 78 14.45 4.10 -5.18
CA LYS A 78 14.17 4.41 -6.60
C LYS A 78 15.04 3.60 -7.58
N ASP A 79 16.24 3.22 -7.15
CA ASP A 79 17.22 2.50 -7.96
C ASP A 79 17.11 0.97 -7.81
N MET A 80 16.12 0.47 -7.05
CA MET A 80 15.84 -0.97 -6.96
C MET A 80 14.98 -1.43 -8.14
N PHE A 81 15.31 -2.58 -8.70
CA PHE A 81 14.62 -3.18 -9.85
C PHE A 81 14.36 -4.68 -9.62
N LEU A 82 13.38 -5.21 -10.34
CA LEU A 82 13.10 -6.64 -10.36
C LEU A 82 14.12 -7.33 -11.27
N ILE A 83 14.80 -8.34 -10.74
CA ILE A 83 15.74 -9.17 -11.48
C ILE A 83 15.06 -10.49 -11.78
N TYR A 84 15.08 -10.86 -13.06
CA TYR A 84 14.66 -12.17 -13.54
C TYR A 84 15.91 -12.97 -13.86
N ASP A 85 15.96 -14.20 -13.38
CA ASP A 85 17.05 -15.11 -13.66
C ASP A 85 16.85 -15.75 -15.06
N SER A 86 17.95 -16.14 -15.70
CA SER A 86 17.95 -16.71 -17.06
C SER A 86 17.77 -18.24 -17.09
N GLY A 87 17.15 -18.80 -16.03
CA GLY A 87 16.91 -20.24 -15.90
C GLY A 87 15.64 -20.76 -16.58
N GLU A 88 15.32 -22.02 -16.32
CA GLU A 88 14.09 -22.67 -16.76
C GLU A 88 12.85 -21.90 -16.28
N LEU A 89 11.83 -21.76 -17.16
CA LEU A 89 10.60 -21.01 -16.93
C LEU A 89 9.71 -21.67 -15.86
N ILE A 90 10.03 -21.44 -14.59
CA ILE A 90 9.30 -21.99 -13.46
C ILE A 90 8.43 -20.90 -12.83
N LEU A 91 7.10 -21.09 -12.89
CA LEU A 91 6.12 -20.24 -12.23
C LEU A 91 5.87 -20.73 -10.80
N LYS A 92 6.15 -19.88 -9.81
CA LYS A 92 5.87 -20.14 -8.39
C LYS A 92 4.83 -19.16 -7.88
N GLY A 93 3.71 -19.67 -7.37
CA GLY A 93 2.64 -18.88 -6.76
C GLY A 93 2.66 -19.01 -5.24
N TYR A 94 2.45 -17.88 -4.56
CA TYR A 94 2.25 -17.80 -3.12
C TYR A 94 0.96 -17.05 -2.85
N SER A 95 0.18 -17.52 -1.89
CA SER A 95 -1.07 -16.90 -1.44
C SER A 95 -1.06 -16.83 0.07
N ASP A 96 -1.47 -15.70 0.61
CA ASP A 96 -1.61 -15.47 2.05
C ASP A 96 -2.94 -14.78 2.33
N ALA A 97 -3.56 -15.15 3.44
CA ALA A 97 -4.80 -14.56 3.92
C ALA A 97 -4.64 -14.27 5.39
N ASN A 98 -4.90 -13.03 5.79
CA ASN A 98 -4.78 -12.64 7.18
C ASN A 98 -6.08 -11.98 7.67
N PHE A 99 -6.61 -12.48 8.77
CA PHE A 99 -7.88 -12.06 9.37
C PHE A 99 -7.63 -11.03 10.48
N GLN A 100 -8.58 -10.13 10.75
CA GLN A 100 -8.49 -9.11 11.82
C GLN A 100 -7.33 -8.11 11.73
N LEU A 101 -6.65 -8.00 10.58
CA LEU A 101 -5.71 -6.89 10.35
C LEU A 101 -6.40 -5.52 10.32
N ASP A 102 -7.68 -5.50 9.94
CA ASP A 102 -8.48 -4.27 9.92
C ASP A 102 -9.20 -4.05 11.25
N ASN A 103 -8.80 -3.00 11.98
CA ASN A 103 -9.39 -2.64 13.26
C ASN A 103 -10.79 -2.01 13.10
N ASP A 104 -11.21 -1.63 11.90
CA ASP A 104 -12.46 -0.91 11.67
C ASP A 104 -13.63 -1.83 11.29
N ASP A 105 -13.39 -2.92 10.56
CA ASP A 105 -14.46 -3.80 10.07
C ASP A 105 -14.08 -5.29 10.01
N ALA A 106 -12.93 -5.69 10.59
CA ALA A 106 -12.46 -7.07 10.76
C ALA A 106 -12.45 -7.92 9.48
N LYS A 107 -12.53 -7.31 8.30
CA LYS A 107 -12.50 -8.02 7.02
C LYS A 107 -11.11 -8.59 6.76
N SER A 108 -11.08 -9.80 6.19
CA SER A 108 -9.85 -10.47 5.79
C SER A 108 -9.10 -9.67 4.74
N GLN A 109 -7.77 -9.75 4.77
CA GLN A 109 -6.90 -9.24 3.73
C GLN A 109 -6.28 -10.41 2.99
N LEU A 110 -6.53 -10.47 1.69
CA LEU A 110 -6.02 -11.49 0.78
C LEU A 110 -4.86 -10.91 -0.02
N SER A 111 -3.78 -11.68 -0.14
CA SER A 111 -2.66 -11.32 -0.99
C SER A 111 -2.13 -12.53 -1.74
N PHE A 112 -1.62 -12.27 -2.94
CA PHE A 112 -0.91 -13.28 -3.71
C PHE A 112 0.29 -12.65 -4.41
N VAL A 113 1.28 -13.49 -4.69
CA VAL A 113 2.43 -13.14 -5.51
C VAL A 113 2.83 -14.34 -6.36
N PHE A 114 2.93 -14.11 -7.66
CA PHE A 114 3.47 -15.02 -8.65
C PHE A 114 4.87 -14.56 -9.02
N LYS A 115 5.81 -15.49 -8.99
CA LYS A 115 7.20 -15.31 -9.39
C LYS A 115 7.52 -16.19 -10.59
N LEU A 116 8.19 -15.60 -11.58
CA LEU A 116 8.76 -16.29 -12.72
C LEU A 116 10.27 -16.11 -12.66
N ASN A 117 11.03 -17.20 -12.69
CA ASN A 117 12.49 -17.18 -12.65
C ASN A 117 13.06 -16.28 -11.54
N GLY A 118 12.53 -16.41 -10.33
CA GLY A 118 12.92 -15.61 -9.16
C GLY A 118 12.32 -14.20 -9.10
N GLY A 119 12.00 -13.58 -10.25
CA GLY A 119 11.39 -12.25 -10.34
C GLY A 119 9.87 -12.28 -10.18
N THR A 120 9.29 -11.26 -9.54
CA THR A 120 7.85 -11.15 -9.33
C THR A 120 7.15 -10.64 -10.60
N VAL A 121 6.09 -11.33 -11.06
CA VAL A 121 5.39 -11.01 -12.34
C VAL A 121 3.94 -10.58 -12.15
N SER A 122 3.25 -11.10 -11.14
CA SER A 122 1.87 -10.72 -10.84
C SER A 122 1.66 -10.78 -9.34
N TRP A 123 1.02 -9.76 -8.79
CA TRP A 123 0.78 -9.66 -7.37
C TRP A 123 -0.45 -8.81 -7.11
N LYS A 124 -1.07 -9.06 -5.97
CA LYS A 124 -2.19 -8.25 -5.49
C LYS A 124 -2.25 -8.33 -3.99
N CYS A 125 -2.63 -7.22 -3.38
CA CYS A 125 -3.02 -7.19 -1.99
C CYS A 125 -4.35 -6.45 -1.88
N SER A 126 -5.41 -7.17 -1.53
CA SER A 126 -6.77 -6.64 -1.44
C SER A 126 -7.34 -6.94 -0.09
N LYS A 127 -8.11 -5.99 0.41
CA LYS A 127 -9.16 -6.28 1.38
C LYS A 127 -10.34 -6.96 0.68
#